data_AF-A0A9D9MAU4-F1
#
_entry.id   AF-A0A9D9MAU4-F1
#
_cell.length_a   1.000
_cell.length_b   1.000
_cell.length_c   1.000
_cell.angle_alpha   90.00
_cell.angle_beta   90.00
_cell.angle_gamma   90.00
#
_symmetry.space_group_name_H-M   'P 1'
#
loop_
_entity.id
_entity.type
_entity.pdbx_description
1 polymer ?
#
loop_
_entity_poly.entity_id
_entity_poly.type
_entity_poly.pdbx_seq_one_letter_code
_entity_poly.pdbx_strand_id
1 'polypeptide(L)'
;MQLTKTRHGFTLAEILTAVIIVTILTLMAVPMYEKTIERSHLAEARTIMLKLQEAKLAAMDNMGCVLGYQSGSGNYCPAAKQPKLAHLGLAFTGGSTKNYSFQTKYFRYSIFPSGPTGAANYRYSNGVCAVRTGGDNDGVMFIYMSDAAVRQDYHRAGFLCIDSSGQNRCEVYGMETTSGTFTCKDE
;
A
#
# COMPACT_ATOMS: atom_id res chain seq x y z
N MET A 1 -7.81 -71.09 -11.31
CA MET A 1 -8.85 -70.19 -11.85
C MET A 1 -8.20 -68.83 -12.04
N GLN A 2 -7.79 -68.48 -13.26
CA GLN A 2 -7.08 -67.22 -13.52
C GLN A 2 -8.10 -66.13 -13.85
N LEU A 3 -8.17 -65.09 -13.00
CA LEU A 3 -8.95 -63.88 -13.28
C LEU A 3 -8.24 -63.07 -14.37
N THR A 4 -8.85 -62.97 -15.54
CA THR A 4 -8.38 -62.11 -16.64
C THR A 4 -8.69 -60.66 -16.31
N LYS A 5 -7.64 -59.87 -16.06
CA LYS A 5 -7.71 -58.43 -15.79
C LYS A 5 -7.93 -57.69 -17.12
N THR A 6 -9.14 -57.19 -17.36
CA THR A 6 -9.45 -56.34 -18.52
C THR A 6 -8.72 -55.00 -18.38
N ARG A 7 -7.83 -54.68 -19.33
CA ARG A 7 -7.22 -53.35 -19.44
C ARG A 7 -8.17 -52.46 -20.25
N HIS A 8 -8.92 -51.60 -19.59
CA HIS A 8 -9.64 -50.51 -20.27
C HIS A 8 -8.64 -49.40 -20.61
N GLY A 9 -8.48 -49.13 -21.92
CA GLY A 9 -7.71 -48.00 -22.42
C GLY A 9 -8.55 -46.72 -22.39
N PHE A 10 -7.93 -45.60 -22.04
CA PHE A 10 -8.54 -44.27 -22.11
C PHE A 10 -9.04 -44.01 -23.53
N THR A 11 -10.31 -43.64 -23.67
CA THR A 11 -10.87 -43.27 -24.97
C THR A 11 -10.48 -41.84 -25.32
N LEU A 12 -10.30 -41.54 -26.62
CA LEU A 12 -10.01 -40.17 -27.09
C LEU A 12 -11.10 -39.18 -26.66
N ALA A 13 -12.36 -39.62 -26.67
CA ALA A 13 -13.51 -38.81 -26.26
C ALA A 13 -13.44 -38.43 -24.77
N GLU A 14 -12.96 -39.32 -23.91
CA GLU A 14 -12.84 -39.09 -22.47
C GLU A 14 -11.75 -38.07 -22.13
N ILE A 15 -10.65 -38.07 -22.89
CA ILE A 15 -9.63 -37.03 -22.75
C ILE A 15 -10.15 -35.69 -23.28
N LEU A 16 -10.87 -35.69 -24.40
CA LEU A 16 -11.40 -34.47 -25.00
C LEU A 16 -12.42 -33.77 -24.08
N THR A 17 -13.36 -34.51 -23.48
CA THR A 17 -14.32 -33.93 -22.52
C THR A 17 -13.64 -33.44 -21.25
N ALA A 18 -12.66 -34.19 -20.73
CA ALA A 18 -11.88 -33.76 -19.56
C ALA A 18 -11.15 -32.43 -19.82
N VAL A 19 -10.51 -32.26 -20.98
CA VAL A 19 -9.83 -31.01 -21.34
C VAL A 19 -10.84 -29.86 -21.47
N ILE A 20 -11.98 -30.09 -22.12
CA ILE A 20 -13.03 -29.04 -22.25
C ILE A 20 -13.49 -28.58 -20.86
N ILE A 21 -13.78 -29.52 -19.95
CA ILE A 21 -14.22 -29.17 -18.59
C ILE A 21 -13.15 -28.35 -17.86
N VAL A 22 -11.88 -28.77 -17.92
CA VAL A 22 -10.77 -28.04 -17.27
C VAL A 22 -10.58 -26.64 -17.88
N THR A 23 -10.69 -26.48 -19.20
CA THR A 23 -10.55 -25.17 -19.85
C THR A 23 -11.66 -24.20 -19.43
N ILE A 24 -12.91 -24.64 -19.33
CA ILE A 24 -14.02 -23.79 -18.87
C ILE A 24 -13.82 -23.38 -17.41
N LEU A 25 -13.42 -24.32 -16.55
CA LEU A 25 -13.17 -24.03 -15.13
C LEU A 25 -12.02 -23.04 -14.95
N THR A 26 -10.93 -23.20 -15.69
CA THR A 26 -9.76 -22.31 -15.59
C THR A 26 -10.08 -20.89 -16.06
N LEU A 27 -10.85 -20.72 -17.14
CA LEU A 27 -11.26 -19.39 -17.63
C LEU A 27 -12.05 -18.60 -16.58
N MET A 28 -12.91 -19.25 -15.80
CA MET A 28 -13.68 -18.58 -14.74
C MET A 28 -12.87 -18.37 -13.45
N ALA A 29 -11.98 -19.31 -13.12
CA ALA A 29 -11.21 -19.29 -11.88
C ALA A 29 -10.10 -18.23 -11.88
N VAL A 30 -9.45 -17.97 -13.02
CA VAL A 30 -8.33 -17.02 -13.11
C VAL A 30 -8.68 -15.60 -12.64
N PRO A 31 -9.72 -14.92 -13.16
CA PRO A 31 -10.03 -13.54 -12.74
C PRO A 31 -10.49 -13.46 -11.27
N MET A 32 -11.08 -14.54 -10.73
CA MET A 32 -11.43 -14.62 -9.31
C MET A 32 -10.21 -14.75 -8.42
N TYR A 33 -9.22 -15.54 -8.85
CA TYR A 33 -7.98 -15.75 -8.13
C TYR A 33 -7.16 -14.45 -8.05
N GLU A 34 -7.02 -13.73 -9.15
CA GLU A 34 -6.29 -12.46 -9.22
C GLU A 34 -6.87 -11.42 -8.25
N LYS A 35 -8.20 -11.21 -8.25
CA LYS A 35 -8.87 -10.31 -7.30
C LYS A 35 -8.63 -10.68 -5.84
N THR A 36 -8.55 -11.97 -5.53
CA THR A 36 -8.33 -12.46 -4.17
C THR A 36 -6.90 -12.19 -3.71
N ILE A 37 -5.92 -12.43 -4.58
CA ILE A 37 -4.51 -12.11 -4.31
C ILE A 37 -4.32 -10.61 -4.12
N GLU A 38 -4.93 -9.79 -4.97
CA GLU A 38 -4.82 -8.33 -4.86
C GLU A 38 -5.32 -7.84 -3.50
N ARG A 39 -6.46 -8.36 -3.02
CA ARG A 39 -6.98 -8.07 -1.69
C ARG A 39 -6.01 -8.50 -0.58
N SER A 40 -5.36 -9.66 -0.74
CA SER A 40 -4.34 -10.13 0.21
C SER A 40 -3.13 -9.18 0.28
N HIS A 41 -2.61 -8.75 -0.86
CA HIS A 41 -1.49 -7.80 -0.92
C HIS A 41 -1.85 -6.43 -0.36
N LEU A 42 -3.09 -5.96 -0.57
CA LEU A 42 -3.57 -4.71 0.03
C LEU A 42 -3.71 -4.81 1.55
N ALA A 43 -4.22 -5.94 2.06
CA ALA A 43 -4.29 -6.18 3.49
C ALA A 43 -2.88 -6.17 4.12
N GLU A 44 -1.92 -6.82 3.47
CA GLU A 44 -0.50 -6.76 3.86
C GLU A 44 0.01 -5.31 3.84
N ALA A 45 -0.22 -4.57 2.76
CA ALA A 45 0.21 -3.18 2.64
C ALA A 45 -0.37 -2.27 3.73
N ARG A 46 -1.64 -2.45 4.09
CA ARG A 46 -2.28 -1.74 5.22
C ARG A 46 -1.55 -2.03 6.53
N THR A 47 -1.26 -3.29 6.82
CA THR A 47 -0.53 -3.64 8.06
C THR A 47 0.87 -3.02 8.11
N ILE A 48 1.55 -2.96 6.97
CA ILE A 48 2.87 -2.32 6.86
C ILE A 48 2.77 -0.81 7.07
N MET A 49 1.81 -0.14 6.42
CA MET A 49 1.58 1.30 6.59
C MET A 49 1.27 1.68 8.04
N LEU A 50 0.45 0.89 8.73
CA LEU A 50 0.15 1.09 10.16
C LEU A 50 1.41 1.00 11.02
N LYS A 51 2.19 -0.08 10.85
CA LYS A 51 3.45 -0.27 11.58
C LYS A 51 4.47 0.84 11.30
N LEU A 52 4.56 1.28 10.05
CA LEU A 52 5.43 2.40 9.67
C LEU A 52 5.01 3.69 10.36
N GLN A 53 3.70 3.94 10.44
CA GLN A 53 3.18 5.13 11.09
C GLN A 53 3.47 5.11 12.59
N GLU A 54 3.22 4.00 13.27
CA GLU A 54 3.52 3.83 14.69
C GLU A 54 5.01 4.01 14.98
N ALA A 55 5.87 3.36 14.19
CA ALA A 55 7.32 3.50 14.32
C ALA A 55 7.79 4.94 14.04
N LYS A 56 7.15 5.62 13.09
CA LYS A 56 7.44 7.03 12.78
C LYS A 56 7.08 7.93 13.95
N LEU A 57 5.90 7.74 14.55
CA LEU A 57 5.46 8.52 15.71
C LEU A 57 6.42 8.31 16.88
N ALA A 58 6.81 7.06 17.17
CA ALA A 58 7.81 6.77 18.19
C ALA A 58 9.18 7.39 17.90
N ALA A 59 9.63 7.34 16.64
CA ALA A 59 10.88 7.98 16.23
C ALA A 59 10.83 9.51 16.39
N MET A 60 9.69 10.14 16.05
CA MET A 60 9.49 11.58 16.23
C MET A 60 9.50 11.97 17.71
N ASP A 61 8.85 11.18 18.57
CA ASP A 61 8.84 11.40 20.01
C ASP A 61 10.26 11.32 20.61
N ASN A 62 11.01 10.28 20.26
CA ASN A 62 12.42 10.11 20.68
C ASN A 62 13.34 11.25 20.19
N MET A 63 13.02 11.87 19.06
CA MET A 63 13.78 13.00 18.50
C MET A 63 13.37 14.36 19.09
N GLY A 64 12.35 14.40 19.94
CA GLY A 64 11.77 15.63 20.48
C GLY A 64 11.05 16.46 19.41
N CYS A 65 10.53 15.79 18.37
CA CYS A 65 9.81 16.45 17.28
C CYS A 65 8.31 16.47 17.52
N VAL A 66 7.71 17.65 17.42
CA VAL A 66 6.27 17.82 17.60
C VAL A 66 5.53 17.62 16.27
N LEU A 67 4.39 16.94 16.32
CA LEU A 67 3.43 16.83 15.22
C LEU A 67 2.75 18.20 15.05
N GLY A 68 3.18 18.97 14.06
CA GLY A 68 2.70 20.33 13.84
C GLY A 68 2.38 20.64 12.38
N TYR A 69 1.36 21.47 12.20
CA TYR A 69 1.05 22.26 11.02
C TYR A 69 1.46 23.71 11.35
N GLN A 70 2.17 24.44 10.46
CA GLN A 70 2.36 25.88 10.70
C GLN A 70 2.13 26.83 9.56
N SER A 71 1.26 27.79 9.85
CA SER A 71 1.66 29.19 9.79
C SER A 71 2.28 29.64 11.13
N GLY A 72 3.61 29.76 11.23
CA GLY A 72 4.29 30.64 12.20
C GLY A 72 4.91 30.03 13.48
N SER A 73 6.26 29.88 13.47
CA SER A 73 7.21 29.68 14.60
C SER A 73 6.92 28.64 15.70
N GLY A 74 7.18 27.36 15.48
CA GLY A 74 7.02 26.28 16.48
C GLY A 74 8.06 25.21 16.25
N ASN A 75 8.31 24.35 17.23
CA ASN A 75 9.37 23.35 17.20
C ASN A 75 9.08 22.24 16.16
N TYR A 76 9.37 22.50 14.89
CA TYR A 76 9.39 21.50 13.83
C TYR A 76 10.61 20.61 13.98
N CYS A 77 10.48 19.37 13.52
CA CYS A 77 11.62 18.55 13.13
C CYS A 77 12.35 19.32 12.00
N PRO A 78 13.53 19.92 12.22
CA PRO A 78 14.29 20.50 11.11
C PRO A 78 14.58 19.41 10.08
N ALA A 79 14.75 19.75 8.81
CA ALA A 79 14.99 18.75 7.73
C ALA A 79 16.11 17.75 8.08
N ALA A 80 17.13 18.22 8.80
CA ALA A 80 18.24 17.39 9.30
C ALA A 80 17.86 16.35 10.38
N LYS A 81 16.76 16.54 11.10
CA LYS A 81 16.26 15.66 12.18
C LYS A 81 14.97 14.92 11.83
N GLN A 82 14.54 14.93 10.57
CA GLN A 82 13.36 14.17 10.17
C GLN A 82 13.58 12.66 10.38
N PRO A 83 12.53 11.92 10.81
CA PRO A 83 12.61 10.47 10.90
C PRO A 83 12.86 9.92 9.49
N LYS A 84 13.98 9.20 9.34
CA LYS A 84 14.32 8.42 8.15
C LYS A 84 13.93 6.97 8.42
N LEU A 85 13.89 6.14 7.37
CA LEU A 85 13.62 4.72 7.56
C LEU A 85 14.56 4.04 8.57
N ALA A 86 15.85 4.41 8.54
CA ALA A 86 16.84 3.90 9.50
C ALA A 86 16.48 4.18 10.96
N HIS A 87 15.72 5.24 11.24
CA HIS A 87 15.35 5.63 12.61
C HIS A 87 14.12 4.87 13.13
N LEU A 88 13.40 4.14 12.26
CA LEU A 88 12.20 3.40 12.63
C LEU A 88 12.52 2.08 13.35
N GLY A 89 13.77 1.63 13.34
CA GLY A 89 14.15 0.32 13.90
C GLY A 89 13.53 -0.88 13.17
N LEU A 90 12.96 -0.65 11.98
CA LEU A 90 12.32 -1.68 11.17
C LEU A 90 13.31 -2.25 10.15
N ALA A 91 13.44 -3.58 10.13
CA ALA A 91 14.20 -4.29 9.11
C ALA A 91 13.28 -4.60 7.93
N PHE A 92 13.55 -3.99 6.77
CA PHE A 92 12.85 -4.31 5.53
C PHE A 92 13.78 -5.06 4.58
N THR A 93 13.40 -6.27 4.20
CA THR A 93 14.12 -7.06 3.19
C THR A 93 14.01 -6.36 1.83
N GLY A 94 15.13 -5.82 1.31
CA GLY A 94 15.19 -5.15 0.00
C GLY A 94 15.00 -3.63 0.01
N GLY A 95 14.87 -2.99 1.18
CA GLY A 95 14.73 -1.53 1.28
C GLY A 95 16.06 -0.80 1.46
N SER A 96 16.23 0.35 0.79
CA SER A 96 17.33 1.28 1.08
C SER A 96 17.01 2.08 2.35
N THR A 97 17.72 1.82 3.44
CA THR A 97 17.53 2.49 4.74
C THR A 97 17.98 3.96 4.75
N LYS A 98 18.60 4.44 3.66
CA LYS A 98 19.15 5.80 3.56
C LYS A 98 18.11 6.87 3.19
N ASN A 99 16.94 6.47 2.71
CA ASN A 99 15.90 7.38 2.19
C ASN A 99 14.59 7.28 2.99
N TYR A 100 13.59 8.03 2.54
CA TYR A 100 12.23 8.03 3.07
C TYR A 100 11.35 6.95 2.46
N SER A 101 11.86 6.17 1.51
CA SER A 101 11.09 5.16 0.79
C SER A 101 11.77 3.80 0.73
N PHE A 102 10.95 2.77 0.68
CA PHE A 102 11.36 1.41 0.38
C PHE A 102 10.32 0.75 -0.51
N GLN A 103 10.73 -0.28 -1.23
CA GLN A 103 9.86 -0.96 -2.19
C GLN A 103 9.80 -2.44 -1.86
N THR A 104 8.59 -2.97 -1.87
CA THR A 104 8.31 -4.41 -1.96
C THR A 104 7.95 -4.74 -3.40
N LYS A 105 7.71 -6.02 -3.70
CA LYS A 105 7.35 -6.46 -5.05
C LYS A 105 6.14 -5.73 -5.65
N TYR A 106 5.17 -5.32 -4.82
CA TYR A 106 3.88 -4.79 -5.27
C TYR A 106 3.63 -3.32 -4.89
N PHE A 107 4.35 -2.82 -3.88
CA PHE A 107 4.14 -1.49 -3.34
C PHE A 107 5.46 -0.80 -3.04
N ARG A 108 5.52 0.49 -3.37
CA ARG A 108 6.56 1.41 -2.89
C ARG A 108 5.99 2.22 -1.75
N TYR A 109 6.56 2.08 -0.57
CA TYR A 109 6.18 2.82 0.62
C TYR A 109 7.09 4.02 0.77
N SER A 110 6.54 5.16 1.17
CA SER A 110 7.30 6.33 1.57
C SER A 110 6.73 6.94 2.83
N ILE A 111 7.61 7.33 3.75
CA ILE A 111 7.23 8.15 4.89
C ILE A 111 7.38 9.62 4.48
N PHE A 112 6.41 10.47 4.80
CA PHE A 112 6.60 11.89 4.53
C PHE A 112 7.63 12.44 5.54
N PRO A 113 8.78 13.00 5.09
CA PRO A 113 9.55 13.89 5.94
C PRO A 113 8.62 15.03 6.35
N SER A 114 8.60 15.43 7.63
CA SER A 114 7.74 16.54 8.07
C SER A 114 7.93 17.74 7.13
N GLY A 115 6.88 18.16 6.40
CA GLY A 115 7.01 19.02 5.21
C GLY A 115 7.70 20.37 5.47
N PRO A 116 7.98 21.21 4.45
CA PRO A 116 7.88 21.01 3.01
C PRO A 116 9.26 20.76 2.37
N THR A 117 9.25 20.26 1.15
CA THR A 117 10.19 20.71 0.12
C THR A 117 9.36 20.88 -1.17
N GLY A 118 9.43 22.09 -1.73
CA GLY A 118 8.92 22.40 -3.07
C GLY A 118 7.49 22.94 -3.30
N ALA A 119 6.41 22.43 -2.67
CA ALA A 119 5.04 22.76 -3.13
C ALA A 119 4.10 23.32 -2.03
N ALA A 120 3.59 24.53 -2.27
CA ALA A 120 3.05 25.44 -1.25
C ALA A 120 1.75 25.03 -0.51
N ASN A 121 1.00 23.98 -0.86
CA ASN A 121 -0.41 23.89 -0.42
C ASN A 121 -0.90 22.58 0.22
N TYR A 122 -0.08 21.55 0.39
CA TYR A 122 -0.49 20.34 1.12
C TYR A 122 0.53 19.99 2.21
N ARG A 123 0.08 20.05 3.48
CA ARG A 123 0.93 20.11 4.68
C ARG A 123 0.61 18.98 5.64
N TYR A 124 1.00 17.76 5.28
CA TYR A 124 0.73 16.58 6.09
C TYR A 124 2.05 15.96 6.53
N SER A 125 2.49 16.31 7.75
CA SER A 125 3.83 15.99 8.27
C SER A 125 3.94 14.56 8.83
N ASN A 126 2.82 13.89 9.05
CA ASN A 126 2.72 12.59 9.72
C ASN A 126 1.96 11.54 8.90
N GLY A 127 2.01 11.61 7.57
CA GLY A 127 1.50 10.53 6.73
C GLY A 127 2.54 9.43 6.47
N VAL A 128 2.05 8.25 6.12
CA VAL A 128 2.77 7.22 5.36
C VAL A 128 2.03 7.02 4.05
N CYS A 129 2.76 6.92 2.95
CA CYS A 129 2.22 6.56 1.65
C CYS A 129 2.67 5.16 1.23
N ALA A 130 1.81 4.47 0.47
CA ALA A 130 2.17 3.34 -0.38
C ALA A 130 1.65 3.59 -1.79
N VAL A 131 2.49 3.40 -2.82
CA VAL A 131 2.11 3.48 -4.23
C VAL A 131 2.18 2.09 -4.83
N ARG A 132 1.13 1.63 -5.49
CA ARG A 132 1.14 0.38 -6.24
C ARG A 132 2.12 0.48 -7.41
N THR A 133 2.89 -0.57 -7.66
CA THR A 133 3.96 -0.57 -8.69
C THR A 133 3.72 -1.54 -9.86
N GLY A 134 2.51 -2.11 -9.97
CA GLY A 134 2.12 -2.96 -11.10
C GLY A 134 0.68 -3.46 -11.04
N GLY A 135 0.12 -3.82 -12.19
CA GLY A 135 -1.27 -4.29 -12.39
C GLY A 135 -2.21 -3.19 -12.93
N ASP A 136 -3.52 -3.47 -13.03
CA ASP A 136 -4.52 -2.58 -13.67
C ASP A 136 -4.69 -1.21 -13.00
N ASN A 137 -4.27 -1.12 -11.74
CA ASN A 137 -4.34 0.11 -10.94
C ASN A 137 -2.93 0.54 -10.51
N ASP A 138 -1.93 0.31 -11.36
CA ASP A 138 -0.57 0.80 -11.13
C ASP A 138 -0.57 2.32 -10.94
N GLY A 139 0.26 2.81 -10.01
CA GLY A 139 0.32 4.22 -9.65
C GLY A 139 -0.79 4.72 -8.71
N VAL A 140 -1.76 3.87 -8.32
CA VAL A 140 -2.68 4.23 -7.22
C VAL A 140 -1.88 4.37 -5.94
N MET A 141 -2.06 5.50 -5.27
CA MET A 141 -1.44 5.80 -3.99
C MET A 141 -2.44 5.65 -2.85
N PHE A 142 -1.95 5.09 -1.77
CA PHE A 142 -2.61 4.88 -0.49
C PHE A 142 -1.91 5.75 0.52
N ILE A 143 -2.65 6.59 1.24
CA ILE A 143 -2.09 7.44 2.28
C ILE A 143 -2.77 7.10 3.58
N TYR A 144 -1.98 6.80 4.60
CA TYR A 144 -2.44 6.63 5.96
C TYR A 144 -1.98 7.81 6.80
N MET A 145 -2.93 8.46 7.48
CA MET A 145 -2.68 9.58 8.38
C MET A 145 -3.23 9.24 9.75
N SER A 146 -2.44 9.47 10.81
CA SER A 146 -2.95 9.39 12.17
C SER A 146 -3.71 10.66 12.56
N ASP A 147 -4.57 10.56 13.56
CA ASP A 147 -5.46 11.63 14.04
C ASP A 147 -4.73 12.94 14.42
N ALA A 148 -3.44 12.85 14.74
CA ALA A 148 -2.58 13.99 15.02
C ALA A 148 -2.17 14.83 13.79
N ALA A 149 -2.61 14.46 12.58
CA ALA A 149 -2.29 15.13 11.30
C ALA A 149 -3.18 16.32 10.95
N VAL A 150 -4.23 16.51 11.74
CA VAL A 150 -5.51 16.99 11.22
C VAL A 150 -5.54 18.51 11.19
N ARG A 151 -5.60 19.05 9.98
CA ARG A 151 -6.18 20.37 9.70
C ARG A 151 -7.63 20.35 10.19
N GLN A 152 -8.10 21.43 10.82
CA GLN A 152 -9.46 21.65 11.39
C GLN A 152 -10.67 21.31 10.49
N ASP A 153 -10.47 20.85 9.25
CA ASP A 153 -11.52 20.56 8.27
C ASP A 153 -11.57 19.06 7.84
N TYR A 154 -10.61 18.22 8.24
CA TYR A 154 -10.47 16.82 7.78
C TYR A 154 -10.26 15.85 8.95
N HIS A 155 -11.32 15.63 9.72
CA HIS A 155 -11.29 15.03 11.06
C HIS A 155 -11.26 13.49 11.16
N ARG A 156 -10.61 12.75 10.26
CA ARG A 156 -10.53 11.28 10.44
C ARG A 156 -9.16 10.72 10.08
N ALA A 157 -8.55 10.02 11.03
CA ALA A 157 -7.54 9.02 10.72
C ALA A 157 -8.13 8.06 9.68
N GLY A 158 -7.49 7.94 8.53
CA GLY A 158 -8.13 7.31 7.39
C GLY A 158 -7.14 6.93 6.31
N PHE A 159 -7.55 5.95 5.51
CA PHE A 159 -6.90 5.63 4.25
C PHE A 159 -7.47 6.51 3.15
N LEU A 160 -6.59 7.22 2.44
CA LEU A 160 -6.94 7.90 1.21
C LEU A 160 -6.38 7.09 0.05
N CYS A 161 -7.19 6.86 -0.98
CA CYS A 161 -6.77 6.13 -2.17
C CYS A 161 -7.08 6.96 -3.41
N ILE A 162 -6.04 7.40 -4.09
CA ILE A 162 -6.17 8.25 -5.27
C ILE A 162 -5.24 7.77 -6.38
N ASP A 163 -5.66 7.93 -7.63
CA ASP A 163 -4.81 7.65 -8.79
C ASP A 163 -3.95 8.88 -9.19
N SER A 164 -3.12 8.71 -10.21
CA SER A 164 -2.27 9.78 -10.77
C SER A 164 -3.05 10.96 -11.33
N SER A 165 -4.36 10.80 -11.56
CA SER A 165 -5.28 11.86 -12.02
C SER A 165 -6.03 12.52 -10.86
N GLY A 166 -5.73 12.15 -9.60
CA GLY A 166 -6.38 12.65 -8.40
C GLY A 166 -7.80 12.13 -8.18
N GLN A 167 -8.21 11.09 -8.93
CA GLN A 167 -9.52 10.47 -8.78
C GLN A 167 -9.49 9.44 -7.64
N ASN A 168 -10.61 9.37 -6.92
CA ASN A 168 -10.78 8.45 -5.81
C ASN A 168 -10.92 7.01 -6.30
N ARG A 169 -10.07 6.12 -5.77
CA ARG A 169 -10.09 4.68 -6.09
C ARG A 169 -10.36 3.81 -4.86
N CYS A 170 -10.78 4.39 -3.72
CA CYS A 170 -11.02 3.65 -2.47
C CYS A 170 -12.04 2.51 -2.66
N GLU A 171 -13.08 2.72 -3.47
CA GLU A 171 -14.16 1.76 -3.70
C GLU A 171 -13.66 0.45 -4.33
N VAL A 172 -12.71 0.54 -5.28
CA VAL A 172 -12.08 -0.63 -5.92
C VAL A 172 -11.45 -1.57 -4.88
N TYR A 173 -11.08 -1.01 -3.73
CA TYR A 173 -10.42 -1.71 -2.63
C TYR A 173 -11.30 -1.90 -1.39
N GLY A 174 -12.60 -1.61 -1.50
CA GLY A 174 -13.56 -1.72 -0.40
C GLY A 174 -13.18 -0.83 0.80
N MET A 175 -12.63 0.35 0.55
CA MET A 175 -12.32 1.33 1.59
C MET A 175 -13.28 2.50 1.55
N GLU A 176 -13.59 3.04 2.72
CA GLU A 176 -14.26 4.34 2.83
C GLU A 176 -13.26 5.47 2.60
N THR A 177 -13.71 6.48 1.88
CA THR A 177 -12.90 7.60 1.43
C THR A 177 -13.05 8.78 2.36
N THR A 178 -11.94 9.43 2.70
CA THR A 178 -11.93 10.84 3.10
C THR A 178 -11.49 11.66 1.90
N SER A 179 -12.21 12.74 1.59
CA SER A 179 -11.98 13.52 0.37
C SER A 179 -10.62 14.24 0.40
N GLY A 180 -9.96 14.37 -0.75
CA GLY A 180 -8.82 15.27 -0.94
C GLY A 180 -7.87 14.84 -2.05
N THR A 181 -7.03 15.77 -2.49
CA THR A 181 -6.05 15.60 -3.58
C THR A 181 -4.64 15.55 -3.00
N PHE A 182 -3.91 14.45 -3.21
CA PHE A 182 -2.58 14.25 -2.66
C PHE A 182 -1.62 13.65 -3.71
N THR A 183 -0.33 13.74 -3.46
CA THR A 183 0.69 13.09 -4.31
C THR A 183 1.82 12.55 -3.46
N CYS A 184 2.17 11.27 -3.65
CA CYS A 184 3.35 10.66 -3.03
C CYS A 184 4.58 10.90 -3.91
N LYS A 185 5.14 12.10 -3.81
CA LYS A 185 6.43 12.40 -4.43
C LYS A 185 7.53 12.14 -3.41
N ASP A 186 8.46 11.28 -3.81
CA ASP A 186 9.81 11.26 -3.27
C ASP A 186 10.52 12.40 -4.05
N GLU A 187 10.93 13.47 -3.39
CA GLU A 187 11.84 14.44 -4.01
C GLU A 187 13.21 13.83 -4.30
#